data_AF-A0A8W8NTN0-F1
#
_entry.id   AF-A0A8W8NTN0-F1
#
_cell.length_a   1.000
_cell.length_b   1.000
_cell.length_c   1.000
_cell.angle_alpha   90.00
_cell.angle_beta   90.00
_cell.angle_gamma   90.00
#
_symmetry.space_group_name_H-M   'P 1'
#
loop_
_entity.id
_entity.type
_entity.pdbx_description
1 polymer ?
#
loop_
_entity_poly.entity_id
_entity_poly.type
_entity_poly.pdbx_seq_one_letter_code
_entity_poly.pdbx_strand_id
1 'polypeptide(L)'
;LVTKMYAVFVSVGVFVFANGYVNVALNKPAYQQYQIPWHTYDASNAVDGLKSDLRYVGGQCAVSYSKQTSTWWVNLTTIHSIHHIIIYFITSNNPWGPSNYFTKYPLGFSVYVSNTTDRLQGTLCYKDDNFRLDTIPAVFTTTCPVHGQYVIYYNERILNVSYPDEYSYSVASFLCEVEVYGCPATGCYGSNNTLPCPDVNCQYCHIETGTCQDCQPGYQGYRCELACDKGKYGSECSKTCGYCRDVKQCSNINGTCLTGCDPDYQGDLCKTPTLKAQKYTFLGDILYHSTDRRASSVTILHNLS
;
A
#
# COMPACT_ATOMS: atom_id res chain seq x y z
N LEU A 1 -73.55 4.30 10.38
CA LEU A 1 -72.12 4.68 10.39
C LEU A 1 -71.31 3.49 9.91
N VAL A 2 -70.75 3.55 8.71
CA VAL A 2 -69.79 2.55 8.22
C VAL A 2 -68.43 3.24 8.13
N THR A 3 -67.55 2.93 9.07
CA THR A 3 -66.19 3.44 9.14
C THR A 3 -65.33 2.65 8.13
N LYS A 4 -64.86 3.29 7.07
CA LYS A 4 -63.84 2.70 6.19
C LYS A 4 -62.47 2.88 6.86
N MET A 5 -61.85 1.76 7.23
CA MET A 5 -60.49 1.70 7.74
C MET A 5 -59.54 1.60 6.54
N TYR A 6 -58.66 2.60 6.36
CA TYR A 6 -57.61 2.56 5.35
C TYR A 6 -56.33 2.04 6.00
N ALA A 7 -55.86 0.88 5.56
CA ALA A 7 -54.55 0.37 5.94
C ALA A 7 -53.48 1.03 5.06
N VAL A 8 -52.56 1.76 5.69
CA VAL A 8 -51.34 2.26 5.03
C VAL A 8 -50.26 1.22 5.20
N PHE A 9 -49.84 0.60 4.09
CA PHE A 9 -48.68 -0.28 4.06
C PHE A 9 -47.43 0.58 3.81
N VAL A 10 -46.56 0.68 4.80
CA VAL A 10 -45.22 1.26 4.62
C VAL A 10 -44.26 0.11 4.34
N SER A 11 -43.92 -0.09 3.07
CA SER A 11 -42.83 -0.97 2.68
C SER A 11 -41.50 -0.27 2.98
N VAL A 12 -40.84 -0.64 4.07
CA VAL A 12 -39.44 -0.26 4.32
C VAL A 12 -38.59 -1.03 3.31
N GLY A 13 -38.23 -0.38 2.21
CA GLY A 13 -37.32 -0.94 1.23
C GLY A 13 -35.98 -1.24 1.90
N VAL A 14 -35.58 -2.51 1.89
CA VAL A 14 -34.21 -2.90 2.21
C VAL A 14 -33.34 -2.37 1.07
N PHE A 15 -32.64 -1.26 1.31
CA PHE A 15 -31.60 -0.79 0.42
C PHE A 15 -30.47 -1.82 0.44
N VAL A 16 -30.41 -2.68 -0.58
CA VAL A 16 -29.26 -3.52 -0.83
C VAL A 16 -28.17 -2.61 -1.39
N PHE A 17 -27.18 -2.26 -0.56
CA PHE A 17 -25.96 -1.63 -1.04
C PHE A 17 -25.21 -2.67 -1.88
N ALA A 18 -25.24 -2.52 -3.21
CA ALA A 18 -24.39 -3.31 -4.08
C ALA A 18 -22.95 -2.79 -3.92
N ASN A 19 -22.07 -3.58 -3.29
CA ASN A 19 -20.65 -3.26 -3.22
C ASN A 19 -20.07 -3.28 -4.64
N GLY A 20 -19.63 -2.13 -5.14
CA GLY A 20 -19.22 -1.96 -6.54
C GLY A 20 -17.82 -2.49 -6.90
N TYR A 21 -17.18 -3.32 -6.06
CA TYR A 21 -15.79 -3.75 -6.30
C TYR A 21 -15.76 -4.76 -7.44
N VAL A 22 -14.80 -4.61 -8.35
CA VAL A 22 -14.64 -5.52 -9.49
C VAL A 22 -13.42 -6.41 -9.27
N ASN A 23 -13.46 -7.64 -9.80
CA ASN A 23 -12.29 -8.50 -9.83
C ASN A 23 -11.28 -7.95 -10.85
N VAL A 24 -10.29 -7.19 -10.37
CA VAL A 24 -9.26 -6.56 -11.20
C VAL A 24 -8.17 -7.54 -11.66
N ALA A 25 -8.15 -8.76 -11.10
CA ALA A 25 -7.22 -9.82 -11.47
C ALA A 25 -7.68 -10.64 -12.69
N LEU A 26 -8.97 -10.55 -13.07
CA LEU A 26 -9.52 -11.36 -14.15
C LEU A 26 -8.74 -11.19 -15.47
N ASN A 27 -8.26 -12.31 -16.02
CA ASN A 27 -7.44 -12.43 -17.24
C ASN A 27 -6.16 -11.59 -17.22
N LYS A 28 -5.63 -11.29 -16.03
CA LYS A 28 -4.35 -10.58 -15.89
C LYS A 28 -3.16 -11.55 -16.00
N PRO A 29 -1.97 -11.05 -16.40
CA PRO A 29 -0.77 -11.87 -16.44
C PRO A 29 -0.46 -12.44 -15.06
N ALA A 30 -0.25 -13.75 -14.99
CA ALA A 30 0.11 -14.45 -13.76
C ALA A 30 1.42 -15.23 -13.94
N TYR A 31 2.07 -15.51 -12.83
CA TYR A 31 3.31 -16.27 -12.76
C TYR A 31 3.27 -17.22 -11.58
N GLN A 32 3.95 -18.35 -11.72
CA GLN A 32 4.21 -19.26 -10.62
C GLN A 32 5.63 -19.81 -10.66
N GLN A 33 6.21 -19.97 -9.48
CA GLN A 33 7.47 -20.66 -9.30
C GLN A 33 7.29 -22.17 -9.54
N TYR A 34 8.31 -22.85 -10.06
CA TYR A 34 8.32 -24.30 -10.29
C TYR A 34 7.16 -24.80 -11.16
N GLN A 35 6.91 -24.09 -12.26
CA GLN A 35 5.86 -24.41 -13.22
C GLN A 35 6.00 -25.83 -13.79
N ILE A 36 4.86 -26.49 -13.90
CA ILE A 36 4.72 -27.74 -14.64
C ILE A 36 4.48 -27.40 -16.12
N PRO A 37 5.19 -28.00 -17.09
CA PRO A 37 5.16 -27.59 -18.50
C PRO A 37 3.92 -28.14 -19.25
N TRP A 38 2.71 -27.93 -18.71
CA TRP A 38 1.45 -28.26 -19.36
C TRP A 38 0.43 -27.14 -19.11
N HIS A 39 -0.31 -26.74 -20.15
CA HIS A 39 -1.33 -25.67 -20.07
C HIS A 39 -2.40 -25.93 -19.00
N THR A 40 -2.69 -27.21 -18.70
CA THR A 40 -3.62 -27.65 -17.64
C THR A 40 -3.26 -27.09 -16.26
N TYR A 41 -2.01 -26.66 -16.04
CA TYR A 41 -1.49 -26.22 -14.75
C TYR A 41 -0.94 -24.78 -14.78
N ASP A 42 -1.19 -24.03 -15.85
CA ASP A 42 -0.61 -22.71 -16.06
C ASP A 42 -1.01 -21.71 -14.95
N ALA A 43 -0.13 -20.75 -14.65
CA ALA A 43 -0.37 -19.76 -13.62
C ALA A 43 -1.63 -18.92 -13.90
N SER A 44 -1.95 -18.70 -15.17
CA SER A 44 -3.12 -17.94 -15.63
C SER A 44 -4.45 -18.61 -15.31
N ASN A 45 -4.47 -19.92 -15.08
CA ASN A 45 -5.70 -20.65 -14.70
C ASN A 45 -6.26 -20.20 -13.34
N ALA A 46 -5.45 -19.57 -12.49
CA ALA A 46 -5.93 -19.03 -11.22
C ALA A 46 -6.53 -17.61 -11.35
N VAL A 47 -6.65 -17.06 -12.56
CA VAL A 47 -7.24 -15.73 -12.80
C VAL A 47 -8.15 -15.72 -14.03
N ASP A 48 -8.60 -16.88 -14.49
CA ASP A 48 -9.37 -17.02 -15.73
C ASP A 48 -10.90 -16.92 -15.50
N GLY A 49 -11.35 -16.87 -14.25
CA GLY A 49 -12.77 -16.80 -13.89
C GLY A 49 -13.43 -18.17 -13.68
N LEU A 50 -12.75 -19.28 -13.97
CA LEU A 50 -13.32 -20.62 -14.02
C LEU A 50 -13.13 -21.34 -12.68
N LYS A 51 -14.25 -21.78 -12.08
CA LYS A 51 -14.28 -22.42 -10.75
C LYS A 51 -15.13 -23.70 -10.72
N SER A 52 -15.47 -24.22 -11.90
CA SER A 52 -16.39 -25.37 -12.05
C SER A 52 -15.72 -26.72 -11.85
N ASP A 53 -14.43 -26.82 -12.14
CA ASP A 53 -13.67 -28.06 -12.08
C ASP A 53 -12.37 -27.88 -11.28
N LEU A 54 -12.47 -28.10 -9.98
CA LEU A 54 -11.38 -27.95 -9.02
C LEU A 54 -10.52 -29.23 -8.92
N ARG A 55 -10.56 -30.11 -9.92
CA ARG A 55 -9.69 -31.29 -10.05
C ARG A 55 -8.27 -30.90 -10.37
N TYR A 56 -7.32 -31.68 -9.84
CA TYR A 56 -5.89 -31.53 -10.16
C TYR A 56 -5.65 -31.50 -11.66
N VAL A 57 -6.27 -32.42 -12.41
CA VAL A 57 -6.20 -32.50 -13.88
C VAL A 57 -7.34 -31.75 -14.59
N GLY A 58 -8.12 -30.95 -13.87
CA GLY A 58 -9.34 -30.28 -14.38
C GLY A 58 -9.06 -29.11 -15.32
N GLY A 59 -7.83 -28.59 -15.32
CA GLY A 59 -7.43 -27.49 -16.21
C GLY A 59 -7.90 -26.10 -15.79
N GLN A 60 -8.49 -25.96 -14.59
CA GLN A 60 -8.96 -24.68 -14.02
C GLN A 60 -8.18 -24.33 -12.74
N CYS A 61 -6.96 -24.85 -12.59
CA CYS A 61 -6.12 -24.52 -11.45
C CYS A 61 -4.66 -24.30 -11.88
N ALA A 62 -4.04 -23.30 -11.28
CA ALA A 62 -2.59 -23.09 -11.32
C ALA A 62 -1.92 -24.09 -10.38
N VAL A 63 -1.05 -24.93 -10.96
CA VAL A 63 -0.39 -26.01 -10.23
C VAL A 63 1.12 -26.02 -10.46
N SER A 64 1.89 -26.00 -9.37
CA SER A 64 3.36 -26.11 -9.40
C SER A 64 3.86 -27.47 -8.89
N TYR A 65 5.12 -27.79 -9.19
CA TYR A 65 5.82 -28.86 -8.47
C TYR A 65 5.93 -28.52 -6.98
N SER A 66 5.87 -29.54 -6.12
CA SER A 66 6.08 -29.37 -4.68
C SER A 66 7.56 -29.16 -4.35
N LYS A 67 7.86 -28.07 -3.64
CA LYS A 67 9.21 -27.65 -3.24
C LYS A 67 9.20 -27.06 -1.82
N GLN A 68 10.34 -26.53 -1.38
CA GLN A 68 10.46 -25.87 -0.07
C GLN A 68 9.85 -24.46 -0.06
N THR A 69 9.71 -23.81 -1.23
CA THR A 69 8.96 -22.57 -1.36
C THR A 69 7.97 -22.67 -2.50
N SER A 70 6.91 -21.88 -2.45
CA SER A 70 5.97 -21.70 -3.54
C SER A 70 5.62 -20.23 -3.60
N THR A 71 5.78 -19.65 -4.78
CA THR A 71 5.38 -18.27 -5.07
C THR A 71 4.45 -18.30 -6.26
N TRP A 72 3.31 -17.65 -6.14
CA TRP A 72 2.43 -17.33 -7.25
C TRP A 72 2.10 -15.84 -7.16
N TRP A 73 2.02 -15.15 -8.29
CA TRP A 73 1.55 -13.77 -8.31
C TRP A 73 0.76 -13.45 -9.57
N VAL A 74 -0.12 -12.45 -9.44
CA VAL A 74 -0.80 -11.79 -10.56
C VAL A 74 -0.29 -10.36 -10.68
N ASN A 75 -0.02 -9.92 -11.92
CA ASN A 75 0.32 -8.56 -12.27
C ASN A 75 -0.94 -7.83 -12.75
N LEU A 76 -1.47 -6.94 -11.92
CA LEU A 76 -2.68 -6.16 -12.21
C LEU A 76 -2.48 -5.09 -13.30
N THR A 77 -1.30 -5.01 -13.92
CA THR A 77 -0.87 -4.09 -14.99
C THR A 77 -0.74 -2.62 -14.59
N THR A 78 -1.49 -2.18 -13.58
CA THR A 78 -1.44 -0.86 -12.95
C THR A 78 -1.59 -1.01 -11.45
N ILE A 79 -1.31 0.05 -10.68
CA ILE A 79 -1.55 0.05 -9.23
C ILE A 79 -3.06 0.18 -8.99
N HIS A 80 -3.65 -0.74 -8.22
CA HIS A 80 -5.06 -0.68 -7.83
C HIS A 80 -5.20 -0.41 -6.34
N SER A 81 -6.29 0.29 -5.96
CA SER A 81 -6.80 0.23 -4.60
C SER A 81 -7.49 -1.12 -4.41
N ILE A 82 -6.88 -1.99 -3.60
CA ILE A 82 -7.39 -3.32 -3.29
C ILE A 82 -8.26 -3.21 -2.04
N HIS A 83 -9.40 -3.89 -2.02
CA HIS A 83 -10.24 -4.04 -0.83
C HIS A 83 -10.02 -5.39 -0.18
N HIS A 84 -10.24 -6.47 -0.94
CA HIS A 84 -10.14 -7.82 -0.45
C HIS A 84 -9.68 -8.78 -1.54
N ILE A 85 -9.13 -9.90 -1.10
CA ILE A 85 -8.61 -10.96 -1.95
C ILE A 85 -9.31 -12.26 -1.56
N ILE A 86 -9.78 -12.99 -2.55
CA ILE A 86 -10.40 -14.31 -2.38
C ILE A 86 -9.52 -15.34 -3.06
N ILE A 87 -9.22 -16.43 -2.37
CA ILE A 87 -8.39 -17.53 -2.88
C ILE A 87 -9.20 -18.81 -2.81
N TYR A 88 -9.37 -19.47 -3.95
CA TYR A 88 -9.98 -20.79 -4.08
C TYR A 88 -8.86 -21.82 -4.18
N PHE A 89 -8.75 -22.69 -3.18
CA PHE A 89 -7.78 -23.78 -3.21
C PHE A 89 -8.31 -24.96 -4.02
N ILE A 90 -7.39 -25.78 -4.52
CA ILE A 90 -7.76 -27.06 -5.12
C ILE A 90 -8.47 -27.96 -4.10
N THR A 91 -9.58 -28.59 -4.52
CA THR A 91 -10.33 -29.52 -3.66
C THR A 91 -10.42 -30.92 -4.26
N SER A 92 -10.04 -31.07 -5.52
CA SER A 92 -10.36 -32.23 -6.35
C SER A 92 -11.85 -32.57 -6.46
N ASN A 93 -12.72 -31.56 -6.33
CA ASN A 93 -14.18 -31.70 -6.25
C ASN A 93 -14.63 -32.68 -5.14
N ASN A 94 -13.79 -32.89 -4.13
CA ASN A 94 -14.09 -33.70 -2.97
C ASN A 94 -14.46 -32.81 -1.77
N PRO A 95 -15.16 -33.35 -0.76
CA PRO A 95 -15.38 -32.64 0.50
C PRO A 95 -14.07 -32.09 1.07
N TRP A 96 -14.10 -30.84 1.55
CA TRP A 96 -12.95 -30.16 2.13
C TRP A 96 -12.84 -30.43 3.63
N GLY A 97 -11.62 -30.65 4.12
CA GLY A 97 -11.35 -30.95 5.53
C GLY A 97 -10.23 -31.98 5.69
N PRO A 98 -10.06 -32.60 6.88
CA PRO A 98 -8.88 -33.41 7.20
C PRO A 98 -8.66 -34.64 6.31
N SER A 99 -9.72 -35.19 5.70
CA SER A 99 -9.61 -36.32 4.78
C SER A 99 -9.16 -35.93 3.37
N ASN A 100 -9.17 -34.64 3.03
CA ASN A 100 -8.79 -34.16 1.72
C ASN A 100 -7.26 -33.98 1.64
N TYR A 101 -6.65 -34.64 0.65
CA TYR A 101 -5.20 -34.66 0.47
C TYR A 101 -4.57 -33.26 0.35
N PHE A 102 -5.31 -32.29 -0.19
CA PHE A 102 -4.78 -30.96 -0.49
C PHE A 102 -4.82 -29.99 0.70
N THR A 103 -5.59 -30.29 1.74
CA THR A 103 -5.86 -29.39 2.87
C THR A 103 -4.61 -29.01 3.68
N LYS A 104 -3.60 -29.87 3.70
CA LYS A 104 -2.31 -29.62 4.39
C LYS A 104 -1.32 -28.70 3.66
N TYR A 105 -1.53 -28.46 2.36
CA TYR A 105 -0.62 -27.68 1.52
C TYR A 105 -0.72 -26.17 1.70
N PRO A 106 -1.93 -25.57 1.79
CA PRO A 106 -2.04 -24.12 1.99
C PRO A 106 -1.66 -23.70 3.41
N LEU A 107 -1.65 -24.59 4.41
CA LEU A 107 -1.29 -24.23 5.79
C LEU A 107 0.06 -23.46 5.85
N GLY A 108 0.08 -22.37 6.61
CA GLY A 108 1.21 -21.46 6.76
C GLY A 108 1.41 -20.46 5.63
N PHE A 109 0.48 -20.34 4.68
CA PHE A 109 0.60 -19.39 3.56
C PHE A 109 0.59 -17.92 4.01
N SER A 110 1.08 -17.07 3.12
CA SER A 110 1.05 -15.62 3.25
C SER A 110 0.49 -14.99 1.99
N VAL A 111 -0.16 -13.84 2.13
CA VAL A 111 -0.62 -12.99 1.02
C VAL A 111 0.01 -11.62 1.16
N TYR A 112 0.60 -11.12 0.08
CA TYR A 112 1.20 -9.80 0.00
C TYR A 112 0.61 -8.99 -1.14
N VAL A 113 0.64 -7.68 -0.98
CA VAL A 113 0.42 -6.71 -2.06
C VAL A 113 1.70 -5.89 -2.24
N SER A 114 2.19 -5.76 -3.47
CA SER A 114 3.44 -5.07 -3.76
C SER A 114 3.36 -4.26 -5.06
N ASN A 115 4.26 -3.29 -5.20
CA ASN A 115 4.50 -2.59 -6.48
C ASN A 115 5.58 -3.27 -7.33
N THR A 116 6.23 -4.30 -6.79
CA THR A 116 7.24 -5.11 -7.47
C THR A 116 6.92 -6.60 -7.33
N THR A 117 7.67 -7.45 -8.01
CA THR A 117 7.56 -8.91 -7.85
C THR A 117 8.26 -9.42 -6.58
N ASP A 118 8.96 -8.56 -5.84
CA ASP A 118 9.57 -8.89 -4.56
C ASP A 118 8.57 -8.67 -3.41
N ARG A 119 8.19 -9.77 -2.76
CA ARG A 119 7.28 -9.75 -1.61
C ARG A 119 7.84 -8.95 -0.42
N LEU A 120 9.17 -8.88 -0.27
CA LEU A 120 9.81 -8.19 0.86
C LEU A 120 9.70 -6.66 0.76
N GLN A 121 9.35 -6.14 -0.41
CA GLN A 121 9.08 -4.72 -0.66
C GLN A 121 7.58 -4.37 -0.58
N GLY A 122 6.73 -5.38 -0.34
CA GLY A 122 5.28 -5.23 -0.28
C GLY A 122 4.74 -5.12 1.13
N THR A 123 3.42 -4.97 1.22
CA THR A 123 2.66 -5.06 2.46
C THR A 123 2.17 -6.50 2.68
N LEU A 124 2.41 -7.05 3.88
CA LEU A 124 1.84 -8.32 4.30
C LEU A 124 0.35 -8.13 4.62
N CYS A 125 -0.52 -8.67 3.78
CA CYS A 125 -1.97 -8.63 3.97
C CYS A 125 -2.46 -9.71 4.91
N TYR A 126 -1.84 -10.89 4.87
CA TYR A 126 -2.22 -12.01 5.69
C TYR A 126 -1.06 -12.99 5.87
N LYS A 127 -0.93 -13.54 7.07
CA LYS A 127 -0.08 -14.68 7.38
C LYS A 127 -0.92 -15.71 8.12
N ASP A 128 -0.97 -16.93 7.61
CA ASP A 128 -1.52 -18.05 8.35
C ASP A 128 -0.52 -18.54 9.40
N ASP A 129 -0.96 -18.48 10.65
CA ASP A 129 -0.32 -19.00 11.84
C ASP A 129 -1.28 -19.81 12.73
N ASN A 130 -2.53 -19.98 12.28
CA ASN A 130 -3.63 -20.46 13.12
C ASN A 130 -4.43 -21.62 12.52
N PHE A 131 -4.46 -21.77 11.19
CA PHE A 131 -5.27 -22.80 10.58
C PHE A 131 -4.73 -24.21 10.83
N ARG A 132 -5.68 -25.14 10.94
CA ARG A 132 -5.50 -26.58 11.06
C ARG A 132 -6.24 -27.29 9.94
N LEU A 133 -6.05 -28.59 9.79
CA LEU A 133 -6.71 -29.38 8.74
C LEU A 133 -8.24 -29.30 8.76
N ASP A 134 -8.85 -29.06 9.91
CA ASP A 134 -10.30 -28.96 10.10
C ASP A 134 -10.85 -27.53 10.02
N THR A 135 -9.98 -26.51 10.02
CA THR A 135 -10.39 -25.10 10.11
C THR A 135 -9.98 -24.27 8.90
N ILE A 136 -8.96 -24.67 8.12
CA ILE A 136 -8.64 -23.99 6.86
C ILE A 136 -9.85 -24.07 5.92
N PRO A 137 -10.35 -22.96 5.36
CA PRO A 137 -11.47 -23.00 4.42
C PRO A 137 -11.00 -23.38 3.01
N ALA A 138 -11.89 -23.97 2.20
CA ALA A 138 -11.62 -24.23 0.78
C ALA A 138 -11.52 -22.94 -0.03
N VAL A 139 -12.27 -21.91 0.40
CA VAL A 139 -12.27 -20.56 -0.16
C VAL A 139 -11.88 -19.62 0.96
N PHE A 140 -10.70 -19.05 0.88
CA PHE A 140 -10.17 -18.10 1.84
C PHE A 140 -10.45 -16.67 1.39
N THR A 141 -10.76 -15.77 2.33
CA THR A 141 -10.93 -14.34 2.05
C THR A 141 -10.18 -13.53 3.09
N THR A 142 -9.43 -12.54 2.64
CA THR A 142 -8.80 -11.54 3.51
C THR A 142 -9.07 -10.14 3.00
N THR A 143 -9.40 -9.22 3.91
CA THR A 143 -9.46 -7.79 3.64
C THR A 143 -8.06 -7.21 3.70
N CYS A 144 -7.66 -6.47 2.66
CA CYS A 144 -6.37 -5.79 2.61
C CYS A 144 -6.52 -4.44 1.87
N PRO A 145 -6.96 -3.38 2.59
CA PRO A 145 -7.20 -2.05 2.01
C PRO A 145 -5.88 -1.32 1.74
N VAL A 146 -5.16 -1.75 0.71
CA VAL A 146 -3.84 -1.21 0.33
C VAL A 146 -3.74 -0.98 -1.17
N HIS A 147 -2.70 -0.28 -1.59
CA HIS A 147 -2.41 -0.03 -2.99
C HIS A 147 -1.29 -0.94 -3.49
N GLY A 148 -1.49 -1.56 -4.65
CA GLY A 148 -0.41 -2.29 -5.30
C GLY A 148 -0.73 -2.76 -6.71
N GLN A 149 0.32 -3.17 -7.41
CA GLN A 149 0.23 -3.74 -8.75
C GLN A 149 0.26 -5.28 -8.74
N TYR A 150 0.90 -5.89 -7.74
CA TYR A 150 1.07 -7.33 -7.63
C TYR A 150 0.34 -7.84 -6.39
N VAL A 151 -0.43 -8.91 -6.56
CA VAL A 151 -0.91 -9.75 -5.44
C VAL A 151 -0.11 -11.03 -5.47
N ILE A 152 0.51 -11.37 -4.33
CA ILE A 152 1.48 -12.46 -4.23
C ILE A 152 1.00 -13.44 -3.17
N TYR A 153 0.74 -14.67 -3.59
CA TYR A 153 0.61 -15.82 -2.71
C TYR A 153 1.99 -16.44 -2.48
N TYR A 154 2.33 -16.68 -1.22
CA TYR A 154 3.61 -17.28 -0.86
C TYR A 154 3.41 -18.33 0.21
N ASN A 155 4.12 -19.45 0.11
CA ASN A 155 4.22 -20.42 1.19
C ASN A 155 5.62 -21.01 1.22
N GLU A 156 6.03 -21.49 2.39
CA GLU A 156 7.38 -22.00 2.64
C GLU A 156 7.41 -23.14 3.64
N ARG A 157 8.41 -24.01 3.48
CA ARG A 157 8.89 -25.00 4.43
C ARG A 157 10.39 -24.81 4.48
N ILE A 158 10.87 -24.11 5.48
CA ILE A 158 12.29 -23.82 5.64
C ILE A 158 12.97 -25.02 6.31
N LEU A 159 14.12 -25.43 5.77
CA LEU A 159 14.94 -26.47 6.39
C LEU A 159 15.38 -26.04 7.80
N ASN A 160 15.33 -26.97 8.75
CA ASN A 160 15.66 -26.74 10.17
C ASN A 160 14.69 -25.82 10.94
N VAL A 161 13.53 -25.52 10.38
CA VAL A 161 12.41 -24.92 11.12
C VAL A 161 11.39 -26.01 11.42
N SER A 162 10.91 -26.05 12.67
CA SER A 162 9.83 -26.95 13.06
C SER A 162 8.49 -26.33 12.69
N TYR A 163 7.73 -27.05 11.87
CA TYR A 163 6.34 -26.73 11.53
C TYR A 163 5.41 -27.69 12.25
N PRO A 164 4.13 -27.34 12.48
CA PRO A 164 3.15 -28.26 13.02
C PRO A 164 3.05 -29.55 12.19
N ASP A 165 2.83 -30.70 12.85
CA ASP A 165 2.80 -32.03 12.21
C ASP A 165 1.74 -32.15 11.10
N GLU A 166 0.70 -31.32 11.17
CA GLU A 166 -0.38 -31.25 10.18
C GLU A 166 0.05 -30.65 8.84
N TYR A 167 1.15 -29.89 8.81
CA TYR A 167 1.63 -29.21 7.61
C TYR A 167 2.26 -30.22 6.65
N SER A 168 2.06 -30.04 5.36
CA SER A 168 2.84 -30.78 4.36
C SER A 168 4.35 -30.46 4.50
N TYR A 169 5.22 -31.47 4.32
CA TYR A 169 6.69 -31.29 4.28
C TYR A 169 7.19 -30.43 3.10
N SER A 170 6.32 -30.15 2.13
CA SER A 170 6.59 -29.30 0.98
C SER A 170 5.36 -28.48 0.62
N VAL A 171 5.57 -27.39 -0.09
CA VAL A 171 4.54 -26.46 -0.56
C VAL A 171 4.46 -26.45 -2.08
N ALA A 172 3.29 -26.12 -2.59
CA ALA A 172 3.03 -25.95 -4.01
C ALA A 172 1.98 -24.85 -4.21
N SER A 173 1.98 -24.25 -5.39
CA SER A 173 0.87 -23.41 -5.83
C SER A 173 -0.24 -24.37 -6.22
N PHE A 174 -1.33 -24.41 -5.45
CA PHE A 174 -2.50 -25.25 -5.70
C PHE A 174 -3.74 -24.36 -5.65
N LEU A 175 -3.78 -23.39 -6.57
CA LEU A 175 -4.73 -22.29 -6.59
C LEU A 175 -5.66 -22.48 -7.79
N CYS A 176 -6.96 -22.63 -7.55
CA CYS A 176 -7.93 -22.73 -8.63
C CYS A 176 -8.48 -21.37 -9.05
N GLU A 177 -8.49 -20.40 -8.16
CA GLU A 177 -8.83 -19.02 -8.52
C GLU A 177 -8.28 -18.06 -7.45
N VAL A 178 -7.82 -16.89 -7.87
CA VAL A 178 -7.46 -15.77 -7.03
C VAL A 178 -8.16 -14.52 -7.56
N GLU A 179 -9.19 -14.10 -6.84
CA GLU A 179 -9.94 -12.90 -7.17
C GLU A 179 -9.41 -11.73 -6.34
N VAL A 180 -9.16 -10.60 -7.00
CA VAL A 180 -8.69 -9.38 -6.34
C VAL A 180 -9.75 -8.33 -6.55
N TYR A 181 -10.50 -8.01 -5.49
CA TYR A 181 -11.56 -7.03 -5.56
C TYR A 181 -11.04 -5.66 -5.17
N GLY A 182 -11.26 -4.70 -6.05
CA GLY A 182 -10.82 -3.33 -5.86
C GLY A 182 -11.49 -2.38 -6.83
N CYS A 183 -10.90 -1.19 -6.94
CA CYS A 183 -11.33 -0.16 -7.88
C CYS A 183 -10.96 -0.53 -9.33
N PRO A 184 -11.86 -0.33 -10.31
CA PRO A 184 -11.53 -0.49 -11.73
C PRO A 184 -10.50 0.54 -12.22
N ALA A 185 -10.47 1.73 -11.62
CA ALA A 185 -9.52 2.80 -11.92
C ALA A 185 -8.55 3.04 -10.76
N THR A 186 -7.38 3.62 -11.05
CA THR A 186 -6.41 4.09 -10.06
C THR A 186 -7.04 5.13 -9.14
N GLY A 187 -6.99 4.91 -7.81
CA GLY A 187 -7.35 5.91 -6.81
C GLY A 187 -8.84 6.23 -6.75
N CYS A 188 -9.68 5.24 -6.42
CA CYS A 188 -11.11 5.44 -6.17
C CYS A 188 -11.49 5.08 -4.72
N TYR A 189 -12.59 5.64 -4.21
CA TYR A 189 -13.13 5.33 -2.88
C TYR A 189 -14.67 5.33 -2.83
N GLY A 190 -15.22 4.81 -1.74
CA GLY A 190 -16.65 4.84 -1.41
C GLY A 190 -17.46 3.67 -1.97
N SER A 191 -18.67 3.46 -1.44
CA SER A 191 -19.48 2.25 -1.66
C SER A 191 -19.88 1.96 -3.12
N ASN A 192 -19.88 2.98 -3.99
CA ASN A 192 -20.22 2.85 -5.41
C ASN A 192 -19.00 2.85 -6.35
N ASN A 193 -17.77 2.98 -5.83
CA ASN A 193 -16.50 2.90 -6.59
C ASN A 193 -16.36 3.82 -7.82
N THR A 194 -17.11 4.92 -7.85
CA THR A 194 -17.03 5.94 -8.91
C THR A 194 -16.36 7.23 -8.45
N LEU A 195 -16.06 7.38 -7.16
CA LEU A 195 -15.47 8.61 -6.65
C LEU A 195 -13.95 8.50 -6.77
N PRO A 196 -13.28 9.33 -7.59
CA PRO A 196 -11.82 9.44 -7.54
C PRO A 196 -11.41 9.91 -6.15
N CYS A 197 -10.14 9.71 -5.76
CA CYS A 197 -9.63 10.22 -4.50
C CYS A 197 -10.01 11.70 -4.30
N PRO A 198 -10.29 12.14 -3.06
CA PRO A 198 -11.06 13.36 -2.81
C PRO A 198 -10.42 14.64 -3.34
N ASP A 199 -9.10 14.66 -3.48
CA ASP A 199 -8.32 15.81 -3.93
C ASP A 199 -7.30 15.39 -5.00
N VAL A 200 -7.00 16.27 -5.95
CA VAL A 200 -5.98 16.05 -6.98
C VAL A 200 -4.57 15.92 -6.38
N ASN A 201 -4.37 16.44 -5.18
CA ASN A 201 -3.14 16.34 -4.40
C ASN A 201 -3.04 15.01 -3.64
N CYS A 202 -4.00 14.10 -3.85
CA CYS A 202 -4.05 12.77 -3.27
C CYS A 202 -4.03 11.71 -4.36
N GLN A 203 -2.87 11.07 -4.57
CA GLN A 203 -2.73 10.05 -5.61
C GLN A 203 -3.37 8.72 -5.21
N TYR A 204 -3.31 8.38 -3.92
CA TYR A 204 -3.81 7.13 -3.36
C TYR A 204 -4.54 7.39 -2.05
N CYS A 205 -5.75 6.83 -1.93
CA CYS A 205 -6.61 7.00 -0.78
C CYS A 205 -7.22 5.67 -0.36
N HIS A 206 -7.44 5.54 0.94
CA HIS A 206 -8.11 4.39 1.53
C HIS A 206 -9.47 4.17 0.87
N ILE A 207 -9.72 2.94 0.42
CA ILE A 207 -10.83 2.62 -0.47
C ILE A 207 -12.22 2.83 0.14
N GLU A 208 -12.34 2.78 1.46
CA GLU A 208 -13.61 3.03 2.18
C GLU A 208 -13.77 4.48 2.65
N THR A 209 -12.77 5.02 3.34
CA THR A 209 -12.87 6.34 4.01
C THR A 209 -12.51 7.52 3.11
N GLY A 210 -11.78 7.26 2.02
CA GLY A 210 -11.18 8.28 1.17
C GLY A 210 -10.02 9.02 1.84
N THR A 211 -9.53 8.56 2.99
CA THR A 211 -8.36 9.16 3.65
C THR A 211 -7.12 8.95 2.80
N CYS A 212 -6.37 10.01 2.56
CA CYS A 212 -5.16 9.95 1.74
C CYS A 212 -4.01 9.35 2.52
N GLN A 213 -3.26 8.46 1.88
CA GLN A 213 -2.09 7.85 2.50
C GLN A 213 -0.88 8.78 2.43
N ASP A 214 -0.73 9.51 1.31
CA ASP A 214 0.33 10.49 1.09
C ASP A 214 -0.22 11.69 0.31
N CYS A 215 0.15 12.90 0.73
CA CYS A 215 -0.17 14.13 0.02
C CYS A 215 0.97 14.57 -0.90
N GLN A 216 0.60 15.18 -2.04
CA GLN A 216 1.57 15.85 -2.90
C GLN A 216 2.31 16.96 -2.11
N PRO A 217 3.61 17.19 -2.40
CA PRO A 217 4.38 18.22 -1.69
C PRO A 217 3.68 19.59 -1.70
N GLY A 218 3.61 20.22 -0.54
CA GLY A 218 2.91 21.49 -0.36
C GLY A 218 1.48 21.40 0.13
N TYR A 219 0.97 20.19 0.35
CA TYR A 219 -0.37 19.94 0.89
C TYR A 219 -0.33 19.03 2.11
N GLN A 220 -1.36 19.13 2.93
CA GLN A 220 -1.59 18.40 4.18
C GLN A 220 -3.10 18.24 4.43
N GLY A 221 -3.46 17.58 5.53
CA GLY A 221 -4.84 17.23 5.85
C GLY A 221 -5.14 15.78 5.51
N TYR A 222 -6.22 15.24 6.07
CA TYR A 222 -6.58 13.82 5.91
C TYR A 222 -7.01 13.47 4.47
N ARG A 223 -7.32 14.49 3.65
CA ARG A 223 -7.67 14.36 2.24
C ARG A 223 -6.79 15.22 1.32
N CYS A 224 -5.67 15.73 1.83
CA CYS A 224 -4.77 16.63 1.11
C CYS A 224 -5.44 17.92 0.62
N GLU A 225 -6.47 18.37 1.32
CA GLU A 225 -7.32 19.51 0.96
C GLU A 225 -6.75 20.86 1.44
N LEU A 226 -5.72 20.83 2.29
CA LEU A 226 -5.11 22.03 2.87
C LEU A 226 -3.72 22.25 2.29
N ALA A 227 -3.43 23.45 1.80
CA ALA A 227 -2.06 23.85 1.52
C ALA A 227 -1.24 23.93 2.83
N CYS A 228 0.09 23.79 2.73
CA CYS A 228 0.96 24.03 3.86
C CYS A 228 0.77 25.43 4.45
N ASP A 229 0.91 25.51 5.77
CA ASP A 229 0.94 26.80 6.46
C ASP A 229 2.04 27.70 5.89
N LYS A 230 1.80 29.01 5.95
CA LYS A 230 2.75 30.01 5.47
C LYS A 230 4.13 29.81 6.11
N GLY A 231 5.16 29.77 5.27
CA GLY A 231 6.53 29.51 5.70
C GLY A 231 6.90 28.03 5.83
N LYS A 232 6.00 27.10 5.48
CA LYS A 232 6.30 25.67 5.37
C LYS A 232 6.19 25.18 3.92
N TYR A 233 6.91 24.11 3.61
CA TYR A 233 6.89 23.50 2.29
C TYR A 233 7.27 22.02 2.28
N GLY A 234 7.08 21.37 1.13
CA GLY A 234 7.48 19.99 0.87
C GLY A 234 6.47 18.94 1.34
N SER A 235 6.89 17.68 1.34
CA SER A 235 6.07 16.55 1.83
C SER A 235 5.77 16.71 3.31
N GLU A 236 4.52 16.45 3.69
CA GLU A 236 3.98 16.61 5.06
C GLU A 236 4.21 18.01 5.65
N CYS A 237 4.44 19.02 4.80
CA CYS A 237 4.79 20.38 5.23
C CYS A 237 5.97 20.41 6.23
N SER A 238 6.89 19.45 6.11
CA SER A 238 7.95 19.20 7.09
C SER A 238 9.11 20.19 7.03
N LYS A 239 9.25 20.96 5.93
CA LYS A 239 10.36 21.90 5.74
C LYS A 239 9.91 23.33 5.99
N THR A 240 10.80 24.13 6.58
CA THR A 240 10.57 25.57 6.79
C THR A 240 11.27 26.39 5.71
N CYS A 241 10.59 27.40 5.18
CA CYS A 241 11.13 28.40 4.27
C CYS A 241 12.33 29.13 4.89
N GLY A 242 13.24 29.60 4.05
CA GLY A 242 14.33 30.46 4.50
C GLY A 242 13.86 31.91 4.72
N TYR A 243 14.82 32.82 4.69
CA TYR A 243 14.61 34.24 4.93
C TYR A 243 14.12 34.95 3.66
N CYS A 244 12.90 34.59 3.25
CA CYS A 244 12.22 35.23 2.14
C CYS A 244 11.78 36.64 2.54
N ARG A 245 11.93 37.60 1.61
CA ARG A 245 11.49 38.99 1.81
C ARG A 245 10.01 39.11 2.20
N ASP A 246 9.17 38.26 1.61
CA ASP A 246 7.83 38.00 2.11
C ASP A 246 7.65 36.49 2.26
N VAL A 247 7.59 36.01 3.51
CA VAL A 247 7.36 34.60 3.83
C VAL A 247 6.05 34.06 3.25
N LYS A 248 5.08 34.94 2.96
CA LYS A 248 3.81 34.57 2.30
C LYS A 248 3.98 34.23 0.82
N GLN A 249 5.09 34.66 0.22
CA GLN A 249 5.47 34.41 -1.18
C GLN A 249 6.53 33.29 -1.28
N CYS A 250 6.74 32.54 -0.20
CA CYS A 250 7.46 31.28 -0.26
C CYS A 250 6.57 30.21 -0.89
N SER A 251 7.08 29.50 -1.89
CA SER A 251 6.40 28.36 -2.49
C SER A 251 6.22 27.23 -1.46
N ASN A 252 4.98 26.84 -1.18
CA ASN A 252 4.63 25.69 -0.35
C ASN A 252 5.10 24.36 -0.96
N ILE A 253 5.36 24.29 -2.27
CA ILE A 253 5.76 23.05 -2.92
C ILE A 253 7.25 22.78 -2.69
N ASN A 254 8.11 23.76 -2.98
CA ASN A 254 9.57 23.58 -3.04
C ASN A 254 10.38 24.56 -2.18
N GLY A 255 9.74 25.53 -1.54
CA GLY A 255 10.37 26.47 -0.61
C GLY A 255 11.05 27.67 -1.26
N THR A 256 10.91 27.86 -2.58
CA THR A 256 11.50 28.99 -3.30
C THR A 256 10.86 30.32 -2.87
N CYS A 257 11.68 31.33 -2.59
CA CYS A 257 11.24 32.68 -2.25
C CYS A 257 10.98 33.51 -3.52
N LEU A 258 9.71 33.64 -3.92
CA LEU A 258 9.35 34.31 -5.19
C LEU A 258 9.65 35.82 -5.20
N THR A 259 9.75 36.44 -4.03
CA THR A 259 10.09 37.87 -3.86
C THR A 259 11.59 38.11 -3.64
N GLY A 260 12.41 37.06 -3.71
CA GLY A 260 13.81 37.10 -3.32
C GLY A 260 14.01 37.12 -1.80
N CYS A 261 15.28 37.28 -1.40
CA CYS A 261 15.70 37.17 -0.01
C CYS A 261 15.61 38.49 0.77
N ASP A 262 15.47 38.35 2.08
CA ASP A 262 15.80 39.40 3.02
C ASP A 262 17.27 39.82 2.88
N PRO A 263 17.63 41.03 3.33
CA PRO A 263 19.02 41.42 3.45
C PRO A 263 19.82 40.32 4.16
N ASP A 264 21.07 40.16 3.74
CA ASP A 264 22.01 39.22 4.34
C ASP A 264 21.79 37.73 4.03
N TYR A 265 20.79 37.36 3.22
CA TYR A 265 20.58 36.00 2.72
C TYR A 265 20.61 35.91 1.19
N GLN A 266 20.95 34.74 0.66
CA GLN A 266 21.05 34.47 -0.77
C GLN A 266 20.63 33.04 -1.15
N GLY A 267 20.46 32.83 -2.46
CA GLY A 267 19.99 31.58 -3.07
C GLY A 267 18.46 31.49 -3.16
N ASP A 268 17.93 30.56 -3.96
CA ASP A 268 16.49 30.47 -4.26
C ASP A 268 15.62 30.18 -3.03
N LEU A 269 16.19 29.49 -2.03
CA LEU A 269 15.52 29.19 -0.77
C LEU A 269 15.82 30.22 0.34
N CYS A 270 16.71 31.18 0.08
CA CYS A 270 17.17 32.18 1.06
C CYS A 270 17.63 31.59 2.40
N LYS A 271 18.32 30.45 2.35
CA LYS A 271 18.87 29.76 3.53
C LYS A 271 20.35 30.05 3.77
N THR A 272 21.05 30.58 2.77
CA THR A 272 22.49 30.80 2.84
C THR A 272 22.77 32.24 3.25
N PRO A 273 23.46 32.50 4.37
CA PRO A 273 23.90 33.84 4.72
C PRO A 273 24.91 34.37 3.70
N THR A 274 24.87 35.66 3.44
CA THR A 274 25.91 36.34 2.64
C THR A 274 27.20 36.49 3.44
N LEU A 275 28.33 36.65 2.74
CA LEU A 275 29.63 36.92 3.38
C LEU A 275 29.60 38.17 4.28
N LYS A 276 28.74 39.14 3.94
CA LYS A 276 28.54 40.35 4.75
C LYS A 276 27.89 40.00 6.09
N ALA A 277 26.81 39.22 6.08
CA ALA A 277 26.14 38.69 7.27
C ALA A 277 27.12 37.99 8.22
N GLN A 278 27.92 37.07 7.67
CA GLN A 278 28.86 36.23 8.43
C GLN A 278 29.95 37.06 9.13
N LYS A 279 30.40 38.16 8.51
CA LYS A 279 31.34 39.09 9.15
C LYS A 279 30.73 39.80 10.36
N TYR A 280 29.45 40.17 10.30
CA TYR A 280 28.77 40.84 11.42
C TYR A 280 28.53 39.90 12.61
N THR A 281 28.21 38.63 12.37
CA THR A 281 28.10 37.63 13.45
C THR A 281 29.45 37.42 14.13
N PHE A 282 30.52 37.25 13.34
CA PHE A 282 31.87 37.07 13.87
C PHE A 282 32.37 38.28 14.67
N LEU A 283 32.11 39.51 14.21
CA LEU A 283 32.42 40.74 14.96
C LEU A 283 31.55 40.89 16.22
N GLY A 284 30.28 40.47 16.17
CA GLY A 284 29.37 40.45 17.30
C GLY A 284 29.81 39.50 18.41
N ASP A 285 30.25 38.30 18.06
CA ASP A 285 30.78 37.30 19.01
C ASP A 285 32.07 37.78 19.67
N ILE A 286 32.96 38.45 18.91
CA ILE A 286 34.17 39.08 19.46
C ILE A 286 33.81 40.21 20.44
N LEU A 287 32.82 41.04 20.12
CA LEU A 287 32.38 42.14 21.00
C LEU A 287 31.67 41.63 22.25
N TYR A 288 30.83 40.59 22.13
CA TYR A 288 30.16 39.93 23.26
C TYR A 288 31.19 39.34 24.24
N HIS A 289 32.22 38.65 23.72
CA HIS A 289 33.35 38.18 24.53
C HIS A 289 34.24 39.30 25.10
N SER A 290 34.26 40.50 24.50
CA SER A 290 35.00 41.65 25.06
C SER A 290 34.29 42.33 26.24
N THR A 291 32.97 42.14 26.36
CA THR A 291 32.17 42.68 27.48
C THR A 291 32.15 41.77 28.71
N ASP A 292 32.50 40.49 28.55
CA ASP A 292 32.72 39.59 29.68
C ASP A 292 34.13 39.80 30.24
N ARG A 293 34.24 40.69 31.23
CA ARG A 293 35.49 41.07 31.90
C ARG A 293 36.04 39.96 32.82
N ARG A 294 36.02 38.69 32.40
CA ARG A 294 36.84 37.61 32.98
C ARG A 294 37.35 36.64 31.89
N ALA A 295 38.62 36.86 31.54
CA ALA A 295 39.60 35.88 31.06
C ALA A 295 39.44 35.31 29.63
N SER A 296 40.22 35.85 28.69
CA SER A 296 41.49 35.25 28.22
C SER A 296 41.88 35.80 26.84
N SER A 297 43.15 36.17 26.68
CA SER A 297 43.74 36.63 25.42
C SER A 297 43.53 35.62 24.29
N VAL A 298 42.79 36.00 23.26
CA VAL A 298 42.77 35.30 21.97
C VAL A 298 43.77 35.98 21.05
N THR A 299 44.93 35.34 20.87
CA THR A 299 45.89 35.69 19.82
C THR A 299 45.32 35.24 18.47
N ILE A 300 44.92 36.19 17.61
CA ILE A 300 44.51 35.89 16.24
C ILE A 300 45.76 35.91 15.36
N LEU A 301 46.23 34.72 14.97
CA LEU A 301 47.18 34.55 13.87
C LEU A 301 46.42 34.69 12.54
N HIS A 302 46.69 35.78 11.82
CA HIS A 302 46.38 35.90 10.40
C HIS A 302 47.28 34.93 9.61
N ASN A 303 46.69 34.00 8.87
CA ASN A 303 47.33 33.41 7.69
C ASN A 303 46.40 33.61 6.49
N LEU A 304 46.77 34.58 5.65
CA LEU A 304 46.31 34.69 4.28
C LEU A 304 47.32 33.93 3.41
N SER A 305 46.87 32.85 2.79
CA SER A 305 47.47 32.24 1.60
C SER A 305 46.37 31.62 0.77
#